data_AF-A0A2P6VK50-F1
#
_entry.id   AF-A0A2P6VK50-F1
#
_cell.length_a   1.000
_cell.length_b   1.000
_cell.length_c   1.000
_cell.angle_alpha   90.00
_cell.angle_beta   90.00
_cell.angle_gamma   90.00
#
_symmetry.space_group_name_H-M   'P 1'
#
loop_
_entity.id
_entity.type
_entity.pdbx_description
1 polymer ?
#
loop_
_entity_poly.entity_id
_entity_poly.type
_entity_poly.pdbx_seq_one_letter_code
_entity_poly.pdbx_strand_id
1 'polypeptide(L)'
;MPGSADTFGDDNLLAGNPRYRKIRALSRGAFGEVVLGQDMQTGEQVALKFIERGAENINKYVEREIVNHMRLRHPHIIALREVFLTPSHLVLAMEYAAGGDLFHFVAARHGLPEEEARWFFQQLMIALDYCHRMGVTSRDIKLENTLLDGSDRPLIKLADFGFSKDANQHSAPTSRVGTPAYLAPEVVGNRPGQVYDGKKADIWSCGVLLFIMVTDAYPFRRQGDDFLKPNQRLNAMLQRVLRADYAFPPTKQLSEEVRDLISRILVSEPTLRASLQDILTHPWFTKGLNPAALNFNNTIIEESLVSQPPAEVLAEVRQIVQQAAREEARDASGQPERPGSGSGHTAGTGSFLDEMGLASSQLPFGSQ
;
A
#
# COMPACT_ATOMS: atom_id res chain seq x y z
N MET A 1 10.65 27.18 -34.84
CA MET A 1 10.30 25.74 -34.93
C MET A 1 10.29 25.17 -33.51
N PRO A 2 9.14 25.06 -32.84
CA PRO A 2 9.06 24.31 -31.60
C PRO A 2 8.86 22.82 -31.94
N GLY A 3 9.76 22.00 -31.42
CA GLY A 3 9.84 20.56 -31.65
C GLY A 3 8.73 19.79 -30.95
N SER A 4 8.22 18.81 -31.71
CA SER A 4 7.57 17.55 -31.31
C SER A 4 7.14 17.42 -29.86
N ALA A 5 5.84 17.62 -29.63
CA ALA A 5 5.13 16.97 -28.54
C ALA A 5 5.24 15.46 -28.72
N ASP A 6 5.80 14.78 -27.71
CA ASP A 6 5.76 13.33 -27.59
C ASP A 6 4.30 12.88 -27.44
N THR A 7 3.68 12.49 -28.54
CA THR A 7 2.38 11.82 -28.58
C THR A 7 2.55 10.37 -28.17
N PHE A 8 2.57 10.10 -26.87
CA PHE A 8 2.43 8.75 -26.32
C PHE A 8 0.93 8.44 -26.13
N GLY A 9 0.40 7.56 -26.98
CA GLY A 9 -0.81 6.74 -26.77
C GLY A 9 -2.01 7.45 -26.13
N ASP A 10 -2.80 8.15 -26.95
CA ASP A 10 -4.11 8.70 -26.58
C ASP A 10 -5.18 7.59 -26.53
N ASP A 11 -4.90 6.51 -25.82
CA ASP A 11 -5.94 5.54 -25.45
C ASP A 11 -6.86 6.29 -24.48
N ASN A 12 -8.06 6.62 -24.97
CA ASN A 12 -9.09 7.31 -24.20
C ASN A 12 -9.57 6.41 -23.06
N LEU A 13 -8.79 6.31 -21.97
CA LEU A 13 -9.08 5.50 -20.78
C LEU A 13 -10.41 5.89 -20.13
N LEU A 14 -10.92 7.09 -20.44
CA LEU A 14 -12.22 7.61 -19.97
C LEU A 14 -13.29 7.59 -21.06
N ALA A 15 -13.09 6.81 -22.14
CA ALA A 15 -14.06 6.69 -23.22
C ALA A 15 -15.46 6.36 -22.67
N GLY A 16 -16.46 7.16 -23.07
CA GLY A 16 -17.84 7.00 -22.64
C GLY A 16 -18.19 7.70 -21.31
N ASN A 17 -17.24 8.32 -20.60
CA ASN A 17 -17.51 9.09 -19.39
C ASN A 17 -17.32 10.60 -19.64
N PRO A 18 -18.41 11.39 -19.79
CA PRO A 18 -18.30 12.83 -20.05
C PRO A 18 -18.01 13.65 -18.78
N ARG A 19 -18.09 13.04 -17.59
CA ARG A 19 -17.95 13.74 -16.31
C ARG A 19 -16.49 13.96 -15.94
N TYR A 20 -15.59 13.03 -16.24
CA TYR A 20 -14.19 13.15 -15.86
C TYR A 20 -13.30 13.46 -17.07
N ARG A 21 -12.35 14.37 -16.88
CA ARG A 21 -11.31 14.69 -17.86
C ARG A 21 -9.93 14.33 -17.32
N LYS A 22 -9.12 13.58 -18.08
CA LYS A 22 -7.72 13.32 -17.75
C LYS A 22 -6.90 14.61 -17.88
N ILE A 23 -6.12 14.94 -16.85
CA ILE A 23 -5.16 16.06 -16.87
C ILE A 23 -3.75 15.54 -17.15
N ARG A 24 -3.24 14.63 -16.31
CA ARG A 24 -1.88 14.06 -16.44
C ARG A 24 -1.77 12.73 -15.68
N ALA A 25 -0.81 11.89 -16.04
CA ALA A 25 -0.48 10.72 -15.23
C ALA A 25 0.10 11.12 -13.86
N LEU A 26 -0.27 10.39 -12.81
CA LEU A 26 0.31 10.50 -11.46
C LEU A 26 1.30 9.36 -11.20
N SER A 27 0.89 8.13 -11.50
CA SER A 27 1.76 6.95 -11.35
C SER A 27 1.34 5.83 -12.31
N ARG A 28 2.30 4.95 -12.61
CA ARG A 28 2.07 3.71 -13.37
C ARG A 28 2.75 2.59 -12.60
N GLY A 29 1.97 1.72 -11.96
CA GLY A 29 2.47 0.70 -11.04
C GLY A 29 1.84 -0.67 -11.25
N ALA A 30 2.23 -1.64 -10.42
CA ALA A 30 1.73 -3.01 -10.47
C ALA A 30 0.22 -3.15 -10.18
N PHE A 31 -0.40 -2.11 -9.60
CA PHE A 31 -1.83 -2.07 -9.23
C PHE A 31 -2.69 -1.25 -10.20
N GLY A 32 -2.14 -0.88 -11.37
CA GLY A 32 -2.83 -0.09 -12.40
C GLY A 32 -2.23 1.31 -12.63
N GLU A 33 -2.80 2.02 -13.60
CA GLU A 33 -2.48 3.42 -13.88
C GLU A 33 -3.30 4.33 -12.95
N VAL A 34 -2.66 5.34 -12.36
CA VAL A 34 -3.35 6.41 -11.62
C VAL A 34 -3.10 7.73 -12.34
N VAL A 35 -4.18 8.45 -12.64
CA VAL A 35 -4.09 9.75 -13.32
C VAL A 35 -4.77 10.83 -12.48
N LEU A 36 -4.26 12.06 -12.61
CA LEU A 36 -4.94 13.25 -12.16
C LEU A 36 -6.02 13.57 -13.18
N GLY A 37 -7.25 13.71 -12.71
CA GLY A 37 -8.39 14.14 -13.49
C GLY A 37 -9.07 15.36 -12.91
N GLN A 38 -10.04 15.88 -13.65
CA GLN A 38 -10.97 16.91 -13.21
C GLN A 38 -12.39 16.37 -13.32
N ASP A 39 -13.18 16.53 -12.25
CA ASP A 39 -14.63 16.40 -12.35
C ASP A 39 -15.19 17.65 -13.04
N MET A 40 -15.75 17.48 -14.22
CA MET A 40 -16.26 18.57 -15.05
C MET A 40 -17.54 19.19 -14.51
N GLN A 41 -18.23 18.53 -13.57
CA GLN A 41 -19.43 19.08 -12.93
C GLN A 41 -19.08 20.02 -11.77
N THR A 42 -18.11 19.62 -10.95
CA THR A 42 -17.71 20.38 -9.75
C THR A 42 -16.49 21.27 -9.97
N GLY A 43 -15.69 20.99 -11.01
CA GLY A 43 -14.40 21.62 -11.26
C GLY A 43 -13.26 21.07 -10.40
N GLU A 44 -13.55 20.16 -9.46
CA GLU A 44 -12.56 19.63 -8.52
C GLU A 44 -11.57 18.67 -9.18
N GLN A 45 -10.35 18.66 -8.65
CA GLN A 45 -9.33 17.67 -9.01
C GLN A 45 -9.57 16.35 -8.29
N VAL A 46 -9.39 15.24 -9.01
CA VAL A 46 -9.57 13.88 -8.52
C VAL A 46 -8.42 12.98 -8.95
N ALA A 47 -8.12 11.95 -8.17
CA ALA A 47 -7.25 10.86 -8.59
C ALA A 47 -8.12 9.72 -9.16
N LEU A 48 -7.85 9.30 -10.39
CA LEU A 48 -8.58 8.20 -11.04
C LEU A 48 -7.63 7.00 -11.13
N LYS A 49 -7.95 5.93 -10.41
CA LYS A 49 -7.21 4.65 -10.45
C LYS A 49 -7.93 3.70 -11.39
N PHE A 50 -7.21 3.18 -12.37
CA PHE A 50 -7.72 2.28 -13.40
C PHE A 50 -7.28 0.84 -13.10
N ILE A 51 -8.25 -0.07 -13.04
CA ILE A 51 -8.04 -1.51 -12.90
C ILE A 51 -8.58 -2.18 -14.16
N GLU A 52 -7.73 -2.92 -14.86
CA GLU A 52 -8.15 -3.67 -16.05
C GLU A 52 -9.30 -4.62 -15.70
N ARG A 53 -10.30 -4.69 -16.59
CA ARG A 53 -11.42 -5.61 -16.44
C ARG A 53 -10.96 -7.08 -16.59
N GLY A 54 -11.77 -8.00 -16.08
CA GLY A 54 -11.53 -9.44 -16.15
C GLY A 54 -11.34 -10.10 -14.78
N ALA A 55 -11.66 -11.40 -14.73
CA ALA A 55 -11.69 -12.18 -13.49
C ALA A 55 -10.30 -12.36 -12.83
N GLU A 56 -9.23 -12.24 -13.62
CA GLU A 56 -7.85 -12.29 -13.10
C GLU A 56 -7.50 -11.07 -12.25
N ASN A 57 -8.04 -9.90 -12.60
CA ASN A 57 -7.76 -8.63 -11.94
C ASN A 57 -8.79 -8.28 -10.87
N ILE A 58 -10.05 -8.66 -11.09
CA ILE A 58 -11.20 -8.27 -10.25
C ILE A 58 -11.84 -9.51 -9.65
N ASN A 59 -11.55 -9.74 -8.37
CA ASN A 59 -12.09 -10.86 -7.59
C ASN A 59 -12.93 -10.37 -6.41
N LYS A 60 -13.50 -11.30 -5.63
CA LYS A 60 -14.32 -11.00 -4.44
C LYS A 60 -13.61 -10.17 -3.36
N TYR A 61 -12.28 -10.23 -3.29
CA TYR A 61 -11.50 -9.42 -2.34
C TYR A 61 -11.51 -7.95 -2.77
N VAL A 62 -11.35 -7.72 -4.08
CA VAL A 62 -11.44 -6.37 -4.66
C VAL A 62 -12.80 -5.75 -4.42
N GLU A 63 -13.90 -6.49 -4.63
CA GLU A 63 -15.25 -5.99 -4.32
C GLU A 63 -15.38 -5.60 -2.84
N ARG A 64 -14.94 -6.47 -1.93
CA ARG A 64 -15.04 -6.24 -0.49
C ARG A 64 -14.27 -5.01 -0.04
N GLU A 65 -13.05 -4.85 -0.53
CA GLU A 65 -12.21 -3.72 -0.17
C GLU A 65 -12.82 -2.40 -0.70
N ILE A 66 -13.52 -2.39 -1.85
CA ILE A 66 -14.06 -1.18 -2.50
C ILE A 66 -15.22 -0.71 -1.64
N VAL A 67 -16.10 -1.66 -1.31
CA VAL A 67 -17.24 -1.44 -0.41
C VAL A 67 -16.75 -0.98 0.96
N ASN A 68 -15.67 -1.55 1.51
CA ASN A 68 -15.13 -1.11 2.79
C ASN A 68 -14.55 0.30 2.70
N HIS A 69 -13.79 0.62 1.65
CA HIS A 69 -13.18 1.94 1.45
C HIS A 69 -14.25 3.03 1.30
N MET A 70 -15.34 2.76 0.59
CA MET A 70 -16.49 3.69 0.50
C MET A 70 -17.13 4.04 1.86
N ARG A 71 -16.94 3.20 2.87
CA ARG A 71 -17.47 3.43 4.22
C ARG A 71 -16.53 4.25 5.11
N LEU A 72 -15.27 4.40 4.70
CA LEU A 72 -14.27 5.13 5.47
C LEU A 72 -14.43 6.63 5.23
N ARG A 73 -14.54 7.38 6.32
CA ARG A 73 -14.66 8.83 6.33
C ARG A 73 -13.77 9.36 7.44
N HIS A 74 -12.59 9.84 7.07
CA HIS A 74 -11.62 10.34 8.02
C HIS A 74 -10.70 11.35 7.32
N PRO A 75 -10.33 12.49 7.94
CA PRO A 75 -9.53 13.51 7.29
C PRO A 75 -8.14 13.01 6.86
N HIS A 76 -7.61 11.98 7.51
CA HIS A 76 -6.31 11.41 7.20
C HIS A 76 -6.34 10.17 6.29
N ILE A 77 -7.47 9.90 5.64
CA ILE A 77 -7.66 8.78 4.70
C ILE A 77 -8.19 9.35 3.39
N ILE A 78 -7.62 8.94 2.25
CA ILE A 78 -8.13 9.31 0.93
C ILE A 78 -9.57 8.82 0.79
N ALA A 79 -10.50 9.72 0.52
CA ALA A 79 -11.89 9.34 0.28
C ALA A 79 -12.07 8.68 -1.10
N LEU A 80 -12.76 7.54 -1.15
CA LEU A 80 -13.30 6.97 -2.39
C LEU A 80 -14.65 7.63 -2.68
N ARG A 81 -14.73 8.38 -3.77
CA ARG A 81 -15.91 9.20 -4.11
C ARG A 81 -16.91 8.42 -4.96
N GLU A 82 -16.42 7.73 -5.98
CA GLU A 82 -17.25 7.05 -6.98
C GLU A 82 -16.50 5.90 -7.63
N VAL A 83 -17.26 4.92 -8.13
CA VAL A 83 -16.76 3.79 -8.92
C VAL A 83 -17.58 3.73 -10.20
N PHE A 84 -16.92 3.60 -11.36
CA PHE A 84 -17.60 3.49 -12.64
C PHE A 84 -16.84 2.59 -13.62
N LEU A 85 -17.51 2.23 -14.72
CA LEU A 85 -16.91 1.45 -15.80
C LEU A 85 -16.57 2.31 -17.00
N THR A 86 -15.52 1.86 -17.66
CA THR A 86 -15.17 2.20 -19.04
C THR A 86 -15.15 0.89 -19.83
N PRO A 87 -15.07 0.91 -21.17
CA PRO A 87 -15.01 -0.32 -21.96
C PRO A 87 -13.91 -1.28 -21.47
N SER A 88 -12.73 -0.76 -21.10
CA SER A 88 -11.58 -1.57 -20.73
C SER A 88 -11.27 -1.66 -19.23
N HIS A 89 -11.75 -0.73 -18.41
CA HIS A 89 -11.33 -0.60 -17.00
C HIS A 89 -12.50 -0.37 -16.03
N LEU A 90 -12.34 -0.90 -14.82
CA LEU A 90 -12.99 -0.39 -13.61
C LEU A 90 -12.21 0.83 -13.13
N VAL A 91 -12.90 1.93 -12.87
CA VAL A 91 -12.28 3.20 -12.46
C VAL A 91 -12.76 3.61 -11.09
N LEU A 92 -11.81 3.92 -10.20
CA LEU A 92 -12.04 4.43 -8.85
C LEU A 92 -11.71 5.92 -8.84
N ALA A 93 -12.71 6.78 -8.66
CA ALA A 93 -12.52 8.21 -8.47
C ALA A 93 -12.33 8.54 -7.00
N MET A 94 -11.18 9.09 -6.66
CA MET A 94 -10.73 9.31 -5.29
C MET A 94 -10.37 10.77 -5.05
N GLU A 95 -10.33 11.17 -3.78
CA GLU A 95 -9.71 12.42 -3.35
C GLU A 95 -8.27 12.53 -3.89
N TYR A 96 -7.93 13.71 -4.41
CA TYR A 96 -6.57 14.02 -4.83
C TYR A 96 -5.81 14.73 -3.71
N ALA A 97 -4.66 14.18 -3.33
CA ALA A 97 -3.73 14.79 -2.38
C ALA A 97 -2.59 15.48 -3.15
N ALA A 98 -2.54 16.82 -3.11
CA ALA A 98 -1.68 17.61 -3.99
C ALA A 98 -0.23 17.75 -3.49
N GLY A 99 0.03 17.44 -2.22
CA GLY A 99 1.34 17.61 -1.57
C GLY A 99 2.37 16.52 -1.87
N GLY A 100 2.05 15.56 -2.76
CA GLY A 100 2.93 14.44 -3.07
C GLY A 100 2.98 13.40 -1.96
N ASP A 101 3.98 12.51 -1.98
CA ASP A 101 4.16 11.49 -0.94
C ASP A 101 5.12 11.94 0.18
N LEU A 102 4.87 11.42 1.38
CA LEU A 102 5.65 11.71 2.58
C LEU A 102 7.10 11.26 2.45
N PHE A 103 7.39 10.20 1.68
CA PHE A 103 8.75 9.71 1.52
C PHE A 103 9.64 10.74 0.80
N HIS A 104 9.20 11.26 -0.35
CA HIS A 104 9.91 12.33 -1.04
C HIS A 104 10.00 13.61 -0.20
N PHE A 105 8.96 13.92 0.59
CA PHE A 105 8.97 15.05 1.51
C PHE A 105 10.08 14.92 2.58
N VAL A 106 10.24 13.74 3.18
CA VAL A 106 11.30 13.44 4.16
C VAL A 106 12.68 13.45 3.49
N ALA A 107 12.81 12.77 2.35
CA ALA A 107 14.08 12.63 1.64
C ALA A 107 14.63 13.96 1.14
N ALA A 108 13.77 14.84 0.61
CA ALA A 108 14.15 16.18 0.16
C ALA A 108 14.69 17.07 1.30
N ARG A 109 14.41 16.70 2.55
CA ARG A 109 14.80 17.44 3.75
C ARG A 109 15.89 16.73 4.56
N HIS A 110 16.35 15.57 4.09
CA HIS A 110 17.31 14.72 4.78
C HIS A 110 16.86 14.31 6.19
N GLY A 111 15.58 13.96 6.31
CA GLY A 111 14.92 13.71 7.58
C GLY A 111 14.21 14.95 8.12
N LEU A 112 13.35 14.74 9.10
CA LEU A 112 12.51 15.76 9.71
C LEU A 112 12.97 16.04 11.14
N PRO A 113 12.86 17.30 11.60
CA PRO A 113 12.90 17.61 13.01
C PRO A 113 11.87 16.78 13.78
N GLU A 114 12.18 16.37 15.01
CA GLU A 114 11.29 15.52 15.80
C GLU A 114 9.89 16.09 15.98
N GLU A 115 9.75 17.42 16.07
CA GLU A 115 8.45 18.06 16.18
C GLU A 115 7.57 17.85 14.95
N GLU A 116 8.16 17.91 13.77
CA GLU A 116 7.45 17.67 12.52
C GLU A 116 7.20 16.18 12.30
N ALA A 117 8.18 15.32 12.60
CA ALA A 117 7.97 13.88 12.58
C ALA A 117 6.84 13.47 13.54
N ARG A 118 6.75 14.11 14.71
CA ARG A 118 5.66 13.91 15.68
C ARG A 118 4.32 14.36 15.10
N TRP A 119 4.26 15.52 14.46
CA TRP A 119 3.04 16.01 13.80
C TRP A 119 2.48 14.99 12.79
N PHE A 120 3.34 14.41 11.96
CA PHE A 120 2.95 13.36 11.02
C PHE A 120 2.59 12.05 11.74
N PHE A 121 3.41 11.62 12.70
CA PHE A 121 3.18 10.36 13.41
C PHE A 121 1.89 10.38 14.25
N GLN A 122 1.53 11.53 14.84
CA GLN A 122 0.24 11.73 15.53
C GLN A 122 -0.94 11.47 14.60
N GLN A 123 -0.94 12.08 13.41
CA GLN A 123 -1.99 11.88 12.42
C GLN A 123 -2.05 10.43 11.93
N LEU A 124 -0.89 9.80 11.73
CA LEU A 124 -0.79 8.40 11.32
C LEU A 124 -1.44 7.46 12.35
N MET A 125 -1.14 7.64 13.63
CA MET A 125 -1.71 6.79 14.70
C MET A 125 -3.21 7.03 14.88
N ILE A 126 -3.69 8.28 14.73
CA ILE A 126 -5.12 8.59 14.77
C ILE A 126 -5.83 7.91 13.59
N ALA A 127 -5.28 8.00 12.38
CA ALA A 127 -5.84 7.31 11.21
C ALA A 127 -5.84 5.79 11.37
N LEU A 128 -4.77 5.24 11.95
CA LEU A 128 -4.64 3.80 12.21
C LEU A 128 -5.69 3.30 13.21
N ASP A 129 -5.90 4.04 14.31
CA ASP A 129 -6.95 3.73 15.29
C ASP A 129 -8.33 3.69 14.64
N TYR A 130 -8.64 4.68 13.79
CA TYR A 130 -9.90 4.73 13.05
C TYR A 130 -10.10 3.47 12.18
N CYS A 131 -9.10 3.11 11.36
CA CYS A 131 -9.15 1.90 10.53
C CYS A 131 -9.36 0.63 11.37
N HIS A 132 -8.58 0.49 12.45
CA HIS A 132 -8.64 -0.67 13.34
C HIS A 132 -9.99 -0.83 14.05
N ARG A 133 -10.68 0.29 14.33
CA ARG A 133 -12.01 0.34 14.95
C ARG A 133 -13.14 0.13 13.94
N MET A 134 -12.97 0.58 12.70
CA MET A 134 -13.89 0.32 11.59
C MET A 134 -13.82 -1.12 11.05
N GLY A 135 -13.01 -1.99 11.67
CA GLY A 135 -12.84 -3.39 11.27
C GLY A 135 -12.02 -3.56 9.99
N VAL A 136 -11.38 -2.48 9.51
CA VAL A 136 -10.44 -2.52 8.41
C VAL A 136 -9.08 -2.84 9.01
N THR A 137 -8.81 -4.14 9.18
CA THR A 137 -7.43 -4.61 9.40
C THR A 137 -6.70 -4.46 8.09
N SER A 138 -5.90 -3.41 7.99
CA SER A 138 -5.21 -3.08 6.76
C SER A 138 -4.00 -3.97 6.66
N ARG A 139 -4.19 -5.17 6.10
CA ARG A 139 -3.10 -6.09 5.73
C ARG A 139 -2.13 -5.52 4.68
N ASP A 140 -2.28 -4.24 4.36
CA ASP A 140 -1.60 -3.50 3.31
C ASP A 140 -1.59 -1.98 3.62
N ILE A 141 -1.36 -1.52 4.88
CA ILE A 141 -0.94 -0.11 5.07
C ILE A 141 0.44 0.01 4.46
N LYS A 142 0.47 0.28 3.16
CA LYS A 142 1.68 0.66 2.45
C LYS A 142 1.93 2.09 2.87
N LEU A 143 2.80 2.26 3.87
CA LEU A 143 3.23 3.58 4.31
C LEU A 143 3.94 4.36 3.20
N GLU A 144 4.37 3.66 2.14
CA GLU A 144 4.81 4.21 0.86
C GLU A 144 3.69 4.98 0.12
N ASN A 145 2.42 4.68 0.41
CA ASN A 145 1.23 5.37 -0.08
C ASN A 145 0.70 6.41 0.93
N THR A 146 1.55 6.91 1.83
CA THR A 146 1.23 8.05 2.69
C THR A 146 1.41 9.33 1.89
N LEU A 147 0.30 9.93 1.46
CA LEU A 147 0.29 11.18 0.72
C LEU A 147 0.12 12.39 1.64
N LEU A 148 0.33 13.58 1.08
CA LEU A 148 0.15 14.86 1.75
C LEU A 148 -0.90 15.71 1.01
N ASP A 149 -1.76 16.42 1.74
CA ASP A 149 -2.83 17.22 1.16
C ASP A 149 -2.35 18.48 0.39
N GLY A 150 -1.13 18.94 0.66
CA GLY A 150 -0.52 20.12 0.02
C GLY A 150 -0.80 21.44 0.71
N SER A 151 -1.36 21.43 1.93
CA SER A 151 -1.51 22.63 2.76
C SER A 151 -0.16 23.12 3.32
N ASP A 152 -0.11 24.38 3.79
CA ASP A 152 1.11 24.97 4.39
C ASP A 152 1.66 24.16 5.57
N ARG A 153 0.76 23.53 6.33
CA ARG A 153 1.08 22.54 7.37
C ARG A 153 0.46 21.20 6.95
N PRO A 154 1.16 20.41 6.13
CA PRO A 154 0.56 19.28 5.44
C PRO A 154 -0.11 18.28 6.37
N LEU A 155 -1.26 17.78 5.94
CA LEU A 155 -1.96 16.66 6.56
C LEU A 155 -1.63 15.36 5.84
N ILE A 156 -1.47 14.28 6.60
CA ILE A 156 -1.37 12.93 6.04
C ILE A 156 -2.68 12.55 5.38
N LYS A 157 -2.57 11.90 4.23
CA LYS A 157 -3.64 11.21 3.51
C LYS A 157 -3.19 9.79 3.21
N LEU A 158 -3.63 8.82 4.00
CA LEU A 158 -3.39 7.41 3.73
C LEU A 158 -4.14 7.01 2.46
N ALA A 159 -3.39 6.63 1.43
CA ALA A 159 -3.93 6.12 0.18
C ALA A 159 -3.80 4.59 0.13
N ASP A 160 -4.75 3.95 -0.56
CA ASP A 160 -4.73 2.53 -0.95
C ASP A 160 -4.92 1.52 0.19
N PHE A 161 -6.17 1.07 0.36
CA PHE A 161 -6.48 -0.17 1.08
C PHE A 161 -6.39 -1.30 0.06
N GLY A 162 -5.18 -1.86 -0.07
CA GLY A 162 -4.72 -2.68 -1.19
C GLY A 162 -5.76 -3.57 -1.88
N PHE A 163 -5.87 -3.42 -3.21
CA PHE A 163 -6.79 -4.17 -4.05
C PHE A 163 -6.05 -5.17 -4.95
N SER A 164 -6.07 -6.45 -4.56
CA SER A 164 -5.51 -7.66 -5.22
C SER A 164 -3.98 -7.86 -5.05
N LYS A 165 -3.43 -9.01 -4.63
CA LYS A 165 -3.66 -10.39 -5.09
C LYS A 165 -3.68 -11.41 -3.94
N ASP A 166 -4.57 -12.39 -4.06
CA ASP A 166 -4.61 -13.68 -3.33
C ASP A 166 -4.32 -13.70 -1.83
N ALA A 167 -5.35 -14.03 -1.04
CA ALA A 167 -5.22 -14.55 0.31
C ALA A 167 -4.29 -15.79 0.42
N ASN A 168 -3.88 -16.39 -0.70
CA ASN A 168 -2.98 -17.54 -0.80
C ASN A 168 -1.61 -17.23 -1.43
N GLN A 169 -1.33 -16.01 -1.89
CA GLN A 169 0.00 -15.62 -2.40
C GLN A 169 0.59 -14.55 -1.49
N HIS A 170 1.17 -14.99 -0.37
CA HIS A 170 2.17 -14.20 0.36
C HIS A 170 3.52 -14.17 -0.41
N SER A 171 3.49 -14.06 -1.74
CA SER A 171 4.66 -14.32 -2.57
C SER A 171 5.00 -13.12 -3.46
N ALA A 172 6.05 -12.44 -3.03
CA ALA A 172 6.94 -11.54 -3.76
C ALA A 172 6.35 -10.18 -4.21
N PRO A 173 6.75 -9.06 -3.57
CA PRO A 173 6.47 -7.72 -4.09
C PRO A 173 7.21 -7.52 -5.42
N THR A 174 6.48 -7.60 -6.52
CA THR A 174 6.97 -7.38 -7.89
C THR A 174 6.56 -5.99 -8.38
N SER A 175 7.22 -4.96 -7.86
CA SER A 175 7.64 -3.78 -8.61
C SER A 175 8.57 -2.97 -7.71
N ARG A 176 9.38 -2.09 -8.28
CA ARG A 176 10.50 -1.36 -7.64
C ARG A 176 10.15 -0.51 -6.39
N VAL A 177 8.94 -0.58 -5.86
CA VAL A 177 8.41 0.24 -4.74
C VAL A 177 7.40 -0.58 -3.93
N GLY A 178 7.87 -1.69 -3.38
CA GLY A 178 7.20 -2.43 -2.29
C GLY A 178 8.30 -2.87 -1.37
N THR A 179 8.85 -1.94 -0.59
CA THR A 179 10.11 -2.15 0.12
C THR A 179 9.90 -3.19 1.20
N PRO A 180 10.56 -4.37 1.14
CA PRO A 180 10.47 -5.38 2.20
C PRO A 180 10.94 -4.87 3.57
N ALA A 181 11.48 -3.65 3.64
CA ALA A 181 11.95 -2.99 4.86
C ALA A 181 10.81 -2.63 5.83
N TYR A 182 9.55 -2.52 5.37
CA TYR A 182 8.40 -2.26 6.25
C TYR A 182 7.78 -3.54 6.81
N LEU A 183 8.12 -4.71 6.28
CA LEU A 183 7.51 -5.97 6.69
C LEU A 183 7.89 -6.30 8.13
N ALA A 184 6.88 -6.64 8.93
CA ALA A 184 7.09 -7.10 10.30
C ALA A 184 7.71 -8.51 10.32
N PRO A 185 8.45 -8.87 11.38
CA PRO A 185 9.13 -10.17 11.49
C PRO A 185 8.19 -11.37 11.34
N GLU A 186 7.00 -11.27 11.91
CA GLU A 186 5.95 -12.29 11.82
C GLU A 186 5.38 -12.43 10.41
N VAL A 187 5.47 -11.39 9.57
CA VAL A 187 5.07 -11.43 8.16
C VAL A 187 6.17 -12.05 7.31
N VAL A 188 7.43 -11.69 7.57
CA VAL A 188 8.62 -12.24 6.88
C VAL A 188 8.82 -13.72 7.17
N GLY A 189 8.65 -14.12 8.43
CA GLY A 189 8.81 -15.51 8.88
C GLY A 189 7.57 -16.38 8.68
N ASN A 190 6.47 -15.81 8.14
CA ASN A 190 5.19 -16.50 8.09
C ASN A 190 5.26 -17.74 7.19
N ARG A 191 4.71 -18.86 7.66
CA ARG A 191 4.51 -20.06 6.84
C ARG A 191 3.11 -20.05 6.23
N PRO A 192 2.90 -20.62 5.04
CA PRO A 192 1.56 -20.76 4.47
C PRO A 192 0.59 -21.40 5.47
N GLY A 193 -0.53 -20.72 5.76
CA GLY A 193 -1.56 -21.17 6.69
C GLY A 193 -1.41 -20.69 8.14
N GLN A 194 -0.30 -20.02 8.50
CA GLN A 194 -0.15 -19.40 9.82
C GLN A 194 -0.79 -18.00 9.84
N VAL A 195 -1.62 -17.76 10.84
CA VAL A 195 -2.31 -16.49 11.07
C VAL A 195 -1.45 -15.61 11.97
N TYR A 196 -1.28 -14.34 11.60
CA TYR A 196 -0.64 -13.32 12.41
C TYR A 196 -1.62 -12.19 12.75
N ASP A 197 -1.31 -11.42 13.78
CA ASP A 197 -2.09 -10.23 14.14
C ASP A 197 -1.70 -9.05 13.23
N GLY A 198 -2.54 -8.76 12.24
CA GLY A 198 -2.32 -7.65 11.30
C GLY A 198 -2.18 -6.29 11.99
N LYS A 199 -2.85 -6.05 13.13
CA LYS A 199 -2.76 -4.78 13.85
C LYS A 199 -1.36 -4.58 14.43
N LYS A 200 -0.73 -5.65 14.90
CA LYS A 200 0.66 -5.61 15.39
C LYS A 200 1.65 -5.39 14.25
N ALA A 201 1.41 -6.00 13.09
CA ALA A 201 2.23 -5.75 11.90
C ALA A 201 2.14 -4.29 11.43
N ASP A 202 0.95 -3.68 11.45
CA ASP A 202 0.78 -2.25 11.14
C ASP A 202 1.59 -1.34 12.06
N ILE A 203 1.59 -1.63 13.36
CA ILE A 203 2.35 -0.87 14.36
C ILE A 203 3.85 -0.94 14.06
N TRP A 204 4.37 -2.11 13.67
CA TRP A 204 5.76 -2.25 13.24
C TRP A 204 6.07 -1.37 12.03
N SER A 205 5.25 -1.45 10.98
CA SER A 205 5.40 -0.62 9.78
C SER A 205 5.47 0.86 10.16
N CYS A 206 4.58 1.32 11.04
CA CYS A 206 4.56 2.70 11.51
C CYS A 206 5.83 3.09 12.26
N GLY A 207 6.41 2.18 13.05
CA GLY A 207 7.72 2.36 13.67
C GLY A 207 8.86 2.51 12.65
N VAL A 208 8.84 1.73 11.57
CA VAL A 208 9.80 1.86 10.47
C VAL A 208 9.67 3.24 9.82
N LEU A 209 8.45 3.71 9.54
CA LEU A 209 8.24 5.04 8.99
C LEU A 209 8.69 6.15 9.95
N LEU A 210 8.39 6.04 11.25
CA LEU A 210 8.88 7.01 12.25
C LEU A 210 10.40 7.07 12.27
N PHE A 211 11.06 5.90 12.24
CA PHE A 211 12.52 5.83 12.15
C PHE A 211 13.04 6.55 10.90
N ILE A 212 12.44 6.29 9.73
CA ILE A 212 12.83 6.96 8.48
C ILE A 212 12.62 8.47 8.58
N MET A 213 11.48 8.93 9.12
CA MET A 213 11.20 10.35 9.29
C MET A 213 12.28 11.06 10.10
N VAL A 214 12.72 10.49 11.23
CA VAL A 214 13.70 11.16 12.12
C VAL A 214 15.16 10.91 11.75
N THR A 215 15.44 9.91 10.91
CA THR A 215 16.84 9.52 10.59
C THR A 215 17.24 9.68 9.12
N ASP A 216 16.30 9.78 8.20
CA ASP A 216 16.54 9.68 6.74
C ASP A 216 17.18 8.34 6.32
N ALA A 217 16.99 7.29 7.12
CA ALA A 217 17.57 5.98 6.89
C ALA A 217 16.57 4.86 7.17
N TYR A 218 16.72 3.75 6.45
CA TYR A 218 15.96 2.53 6.75
C TYR A 218 16.60 1.79 7.93
N PRO A 219 15.84 1.37 8.96
CA PRO A 219 16.39 0.80 10.19
C PRO A 219 17.21 -0.49 9.98
N PHE A 220 16.80 -1.31 9.00
CA PHE A 220 17.38 -2.64 8.73
C PHE A 220 18.33 -2.67 7.54
N ARG A 221 18.60 -1.52 6.92
CA ARG A 221 19.61 -1.37 5.86
C ARG A 221 20.93 -0.89 6.46
N ARG A 222 22.04 -1.30 5.87
CA ARG A 222 23.38 -0.85 6.22
C ARG A 222 24.05 -0.26 4.98
N GLN A 223 24.94 0.71 5.17
CA GLN A 223 25.65 1.36 4.05
C GLN A 223 26.45 0.36 3.20
N GLY A 224 27.03 -0.68 3.82
CA GLY A 224 27.75 -1.73 3.09
C GLY A 224 26.87 -2.65 2.24
N ASP A 225 25.55 -2.63 2.43
CA ASP A 225 24.64 -3.51 1.69
C ASP A 225 24.56 -3.16 0.20
N ASP A 226 24.98 -1.95 -0.19
CA ASP A 226 24.96 -1.48 -1.57
C ASP A 226 25.98 -2.21 -2.46
N PHE A 227 27.02 -2.79 -1.85
CA PHE A 227 28.01 -3.63 -2.55
C PHE A 227 27.57 -5.09 -2.71
N LEU A 228 26.47 -5.50 -2.06
CA LEU A 228 25.93 -6.85 -2.17
C LEU A 228 25.06 -7.01 -3.43
N LYS A 229 25.01 -8.24 -3.96
CA LYS A 229 24.06 -8.62 -5.01
C LYS A 229 22.61 -8.44 -4.50
N PRO A 230 21.62 -8.14 -5.35
CA PRO A 230 20.24 -7.86 -4.93
C PRO A 230 19.64 -8.90 -3.97
N ASN A 231 19.78 -10.20 -4.26
CA ASN A 231 19.24 -11.25 -3.40
C ASN A 231 19.97 -11.36 -2.05
N GLN A 232 21.28 -11.13 -2.03
CA GLN A 232 22.08 -11.13 -0.80
C GLN A 232 21.74 -9.92 0.08
N ARG A 233 21.56 -8.75 -0.53
CA ARG A 233 21.09 -7.52 0.13
C ARG A 233 19.74 -7.74 0.78
N LEU A 234 18.78 -8.29 0.03
CA LEU A 234 17.45 -8.61 0.53
C LEU A 234 17.52 -9.57 1.72
N ASN A 235 18.22 -10.70 1.57
CA ASN A 235 18.35 -11.69 2.64
C ASN A 235 19.01 -11.11 3.89
N ALA A 236 20.08 -10.32 3.75
CA ALA A 236 20.74 -9.66 4.87
C ALA A 236 19.80 -8.71 5.62
N MET A 237 19.03 -7.91 4.88
CA MET A 237 18.02 -7.01 5.46
C MET A 237 16.92 -7.78 6.18
N LEU A 238 16.36 -8.84 5.58
CA LEU A 238 15.33 -9.67 6.20
C LEU A 238 15.82 -10.37 7.47
N GLN A 239 17.07 -10.83 7.51
CA GLN A 239 17.66 -11.39 8.74
C GLN A 239 17.76 -10.34 9.86
N ARG A 240 18.01 -9.07 9.54
CA ARG A 240 17.99 -7.98 10.53
C ARG A 240 16.58 -7.65 10.99
N VAL A 241 15.60 -7.65 10.07
CA VAL A 241 14.17 -7.53 10.42
C VAL A 241 13.79 -8.59 11.44
N LEU A 242 14.07 -9.87 11.15
CA LEU A 242 13.75 -11.01 12.03
C LEU A 242 14.38 -10.95 13.42
N ARG A 243 15.43 -10.15 13.61
CA ARG A 243 16.12 -9.97 14.90
C ARG A 243 15.85 -8.60 15.52
N ALA A 244 15.06 -7.75 14.86
CA ALA A 244 14.97 -6.32 15.15
C ALA A 244 16.36 -5.65 15.32
N ASP A 245 17.32 -6.02 14.48
CA ASP A 245 18.68 -5.48 14.50
C ASP A 245 18.75 -4.14 13.74
N TYR A 246 18.57 -3.05 14.47
CA TYR A 246 18.75 -1.68 13.98
C TYR A 246 19.57 -0.86 14.98
N ALA A 247 20.13 0.25 14.50
CA ALA A 247 20.85 1.20 15.34
C ALA A 247 20.51 2.62 14.90
N PHE A 248 20.33 3.51 15.86
CA PHE A 248 20.16 4.93 15.58
C PHE A 248 21.48 5.52 15.06
N PRO A 249 21.48 6.27 13.94
CA PRO A 249 22.69 6.90 13.43
C PRO A 249 23.27 7.88 14.47
N PRO A 250 24.58 7.82 14.78
CA PRO A 250 25.20 8.74 15.74
C PRO A 250 25.21 10.19 15.25
N THR A 251 25.05 10.40 13.95
CA THR A 251 24.95 11.70 13.30
C THR A 251 23.63 12.41 13.56
N LYS A 252 22.60 11.71 14.07
CA LYS A 252 21.28 12.28 14.37
C LYS A 252 21.12 12.44 15.87
N GLN A 253 20.95 13.69 16.30
CA GLN A 253 20.60 14.00 17.68
C GLN A 253 19.11 13.75 17.88
N LEU A 254 18.80 12.65 18.56
CA LEU A 254 17.44 12.22 18.85
C LEU A 254 17.25 12.17 20.36
N SER A 255 16.10 12.66 20.84
CA SER A 255 15.69 12.60 22.23
C SER A 255 15.57 11.16 22.72
N GLU A 256 15.77 10.95 24.02
CA GLU A 256 15.54 9.64 24.64
C GLU A 256 14.08 9.21 24.49
N GLU A 257 13.13 10.15 24.45
CA GLU A 257 11.71 9.86 24.31
C GLU A 257 11.37 9.24 22.93
N VAL A 258 11.93 9.74 21.82
CA VAL A 258 11.68 9.13 20.49
C VAL A 258 12.39 7.79 20.36
N ARG A 259 13.59 7.67 20.93
CA ARG A 259 14.36 6.42 20.96
C ARG A 259 13.59 5.35 21.74
N ASP A 260 13.06 5.69 22.91
CA ASP A 260 12.22 4.82 23.74
C ASP A 260 10.99 4.36 22.96
N LEU A 261 10.23 5.30 22.36
CA LEU A 261 9.03 4.95 21.59
C LEU A 261 9.35 3.98 20.44
N ILE A 262 10.36 4.28 19.62
CA ILE A 262 10.78 3.41 18.52
C ILE A 262 11.22 2.04 19.06
N SER A 263 11.92 1.98 20.19
CA SER A 263 12.37 0.72 20.79
C SER A 263 11.24 -0.17 21.29
N ARG A 264 10.11 0.42 21.69
CA ARG A 264 8.90 -0.31 22.10
C ARG A 264 8.07 -0.78 20.91
N ILE A 265 8.20 -0.11 19.75
CA ILE A 265 7.50 -0.46 18.51
C ILE A 265 8.28 -1.49 17.69
N LEU A 266 9.58 -1.30 17.49
CA LEU A 266 10.43 -2.19 16.69
C LEU A 266 10.92 -3.37 17.52
N VAL A 267 9.95 -4.14 18.04
CA VAL A 267 10.17 -5.37 18.81
C VAL A 267 9.81 -6.58 17.95
N SER A 268 10.73 -7.54 17.88
CA SER A 268 10.56 -8.72 17.02
C SER A 268 9.36 -9.58 17.44
N GLU A 269 9.17 -9.76 18.74
CA GLU A 269 8.06 -10.53 19.31
C GLU A 269 6.77 -9.68 19.33
N PRO A 270 5.72 -10.01 18.55
CA PRO A 270 4.52 -9.17 18.44
C PRO A 270 3.76 -8.99 19.75
N THR A 271 3.83 -9.98 20.66
CA THR A 271 3.15 -9.92 21.96
C THR A 271 3.79 -8.90 22.90
N LEU A 272 5.11 -8.68 22.80
CA LEU A 272 5.86 -7.69 23.57
C LEU A 272 5.88 -6.30 22.91
N ARG A 273 5.52 -6.22 21.63
CA ARG A 273 5.42 -4.97 20.87
C ARG A 273 4.35 -4.07 21.47
N ALA A 274 4.66 -2.78 21.61
CA ALA A 274 3.71 -1.75 22.04
C ALA A 274 2.37 -1.88 21.30
N SER A 275 1.28 -1.79 22.03
CA SER A 275 -0.05 -1.65 21.45
C SER A 275 -0.26 -0.21 20.97
N LEU A 276 -1.30 -0.01 20.15
CA LEU A 276 -1.70 1.34 19.74
C LEU A 276 -2.02 2.22 20.96
N GLN A 277 -2.63 1.66 22.00
CA GLN A 277 -2.93 2.38 23.23
C GLN A 277 -1.67 2.81 23.99
N ASP A 278 -0.64 1.97 24.01
CA ASP A 278 0.65 2.31 24.61
C ASP A 278 1.31 3.48 23.86
N ILE A 279 1.18 3.51 22.53
CA ILE A 279 1.70 4.59 21.69
C ILE A 279 0.92 5.91 21.93
N LEU A 280 -0.41 5.86 21.95
CA LEU A 280 -1.27 7.03 22.13
C LEU A 280 -1.09 7.71 23.51
N THR A 281 -0.57 6.98 24.50
CA THR A 281 -0.27 7.49 25.84
C THR A 281 1.20 7.81 26.07
N HIS A 282 2.06 7.58 25.07
CA HIS A 282 3.50 7.79 25.22
C HIS A 282 3.85 9.28 25.38
N PRO A 283 4.82 9.67 26.24
CA PRO A 283 5.21 11.06 26.44
C PRO A 283 5.63 11.76 25.13
N TRP A 284 6.44 11.09 24.31
CA TRP A 284 6.84 11.63 23.01
C TRP A 284 5.64 11.91 22.10
N PHE A 285 4.64 11.03 22.11
CA PHE A 285 3.45 11.14 21.26
C PHE A 285 2.52 12.25 21.73
N THR A 286 2.28 12.34 23.04
CA THR A 286 1.33 13.29 23.65
C THR A 286 1.86 14.72 23.72
N LYS A 287 3.18 14.91 23.56
CA LYS A 287 3.80 16.23 23.55
C LYS A 287 3.23 17.13 22.46
N GLY A 288 2.62 18.24 22.87
CA GLY A 288 2.00 19.21 21.96
C GLY A 288 0.73 18.70 21.27
N LEU A 289 0.20 17.54 21.66
CA LEU A 289 -1.04 17.00 21.13
C LEU A 289 -2.23 17.71 21.78
N ASN A 290 -3.20 18.16 20.97
CA ASN A 290 -4.46 18.65 21.49
C ASN A 290 -5.21 17.48 22.16
N PRO A 291 -5.61 17.57 23.45
CA PRO A 291 -6.33 16.50 24.13
C PRO A 291 -7.59 16.02 23.40
N ALA A 292 -8.25 16.90 22.63
CA ALA A 292 -9.40 16.55 21.81
C ALA A 292 -9.06 15.54 20.69
N ALA A 293 -7.81 15.52 20.22
CA ALA A 293 -7.35 14.62 19.16
C ALA A 293 -7.42 13.14 19.57
N LEU A 294 -7.26 12.82 20.85
CA LEU A 294 -7.37 11.44 21.36
C LEU A 294 -8.83 10.94 21.34
N ASN A 295 -9.79 11.85 21.40
CA ASN A 295 -11.22 11.52 21.33
C ASN A 295 -11.80 11.74 19.92
N PHE A 296 -11.00 12.25 18.98
CA PHE A 296 -11.44 12.61 17.63
C PHE A 296 -12.15 11.45 16.92
N ASN A 297 -11.59 10.24 17.02
CA ASN A 297 -12.16 9.06 16.40
C ASN A 297 -13.50 8.63 17.02
N ASN A 298 -13.79 8.99 18.27
CA ASN A 298 -15.09 8.66 18.87
C ASN A 298 -16.20 9.38 18.10
N THR A 299 -16.03 10.68 17.89
CA THR A 299 -16.99 11.50 17.13
C THR A 299 -17.03 11.09 15.66
N ILE A 300 -15.88 10.95 15.01
CA ILE A 300 -15.83 10.61 13.58
C ILE A 300 -16.42 9.24 13.28
N ILE A 301 -16.25 8.24 14.17
CA ILE A 301 -16.85 6.93 13.97
C ILE A 301 -18.36 7.01 14.11
N GLU A 302 -18.88 7.72 15.12
CA GLU A 302 -20.33 7.93 15.25
C GLU A 302 -20.91 8.60 14.00
N GLU A 303 -20.29 9.68 13.53
CA GLU A 303 -20.68 10.36 12.29
C GLU A 303 -20.57 9.47 11.05
N SER A 304 -19.51 8.67 10.97
CA SER A 304 -19.29 7.72 9.88
C SER A 304 -20.39 6.67 9.86
N LEU A 305 -20.77 6.11 11.01
CA LEU A 305 -21.81 5.08 11.13
C LEU A 305 -23.20 5.61 10.77
N VAL A 306 -23.49 6.87 11.11
CA VAL A 306 -24.76 7.53 10.73
C VAL A 306 -24.77 7.89 9.24
N SER A 307 -23.62 8.32 8.70
CA SER A 307 -23.49 8.81 7.32
C SER A 307 -23.01 7.73 6.35
N GLN A 308 -23.30 6.47 6.61
CA GLN A 308 -22.90 5.38 5.72
C GLN A 308 -23.53 5.56 4.32
N PRO A 309 -22.84 5.16 3.24
CA PRO A 309 -23.45 5.15 1.91
C PRO A 309 -24.75 4.32 1.94
N PRO A 310 -25.84 4.80 1.31
CA PRO A 310 -27.09 4.05 1.22
C PRO A 310 -26.89 2.64 0.65
N ALA A 311 -27.73 1.69 1.06
CA ALA A 311 -27.62 0.30 0.64
C ALA A 311 -27.72 0.16 -0.88
N GLU A 312 -28.51 1.03 -1.53
CA GLU A 312 -28.70 1.09 -2.97
C GLU A 312 -27.39 1.46 -3.68
N VAL A 313 -26.67 2.48 -3.17
CA VAL A 313 -25.38 2.91 -3.71
C VAL A 313 -24.35 1.78 -3.60
N LEU A 314 -24.29 1.10 -2.46
CA LEU A 314 -23.39 -0.04 -2.29
C LEU A 314 -23.78 -1.24 -3.16
N ALA A 315 -25.07 -1.44 -3.44
CA ALA A 315 -25.53 -2.48 -4.34
C ALA A 315 -25.14 -2.18 -5.80
N GLU A 316 -25.30 -0.93 -6.23
CA GLU A 316 -24.86 -0.46 -7.55
C GLU A 316 -23.35 -0.66 -7.75
N VAL A 317 -22.55 -0.27 -6.77
CA VAL A 317 -21.08 -0.46 -6.81
C VAL A 317 -20.71 -1.94 -6.90
N ARG A 318 -21.39 -2.83 -6.17
CA ARG A 318 -21.18 -4.28 -6.32
C ARG A 318 -21.53 -4.76 -7.72
N GLN A 319 -22.63 -4.29 -8.31
CA GLN A 319 -23.00 -4.64 -9.69
C GLN A 319 -21.93 -4.18 -10.70
N ILE A 320 -21.43 -2.95 -10.55
CA ILE A 320 -20.35 -2.39 -11.35
C ILE A 320 -19.09 -3.27 -11.26
N VAL A 321 -18.66 -3.64 -10.06
CA VAL A 321 -17.48 -4.50 -9.85
C VAL A 321 -17.69 -5.90 -10.43
N GLN A 322 -18.89 -6.49 -10.28
CA GLN A 322 -19.22 -7.79 -10.86
C GLN A 322 -19.26 -7.77 -12.39
N GLN A 323 -19.77 -6.69 -12.99
CA GLN A 323 -19.73 -6.49 -14.43
C GLN A 323 -18.29 -6.29 -14.93
N ALA A 324 -17.44 -5.64 -14.15
CA ALA A 324 -16.03 -5.48 -14.46
C ALA A 324 -15.26 -6.81 -14.44
N ALA A 325 -15.63 -7.74 -13.55
CA ALA A 325 -15.02 -9.07 -13.45
C ALA A 325 -15.41 -10.02 -14.61
N ARG A 326 -16.53 -9.77 -15.29
CA ARG A 326 -16.94 -10.54 -16.47
C ARG A 326 -16.07 -10.12 -17.66
N GLU A 327 -15.43 -11.08 -18.31
CA GLU A 327 -14.80 -10.84 -19.61
C GLU A 327 -15.88 -10.36 -20.58
N GLU A 328 -15.65 -9.25 -21.28
CA GLU A 328 -16.44 -8.97 -22.46
C GLU A 328 -16.21 -10.12 -23.42
N ALA A 329 -17.27 -10.86 -23.74
CA ALA A 329 -17.26 -11.78 -24.86
C ALA A 329 -16.86 -10.96 -26.08
N ARG A 330 -15.60 -11.06 -26.50
CA ARG A 330 -15.17 -10.52 -27.79
C ARG A 330 -16.07 -11.21 -28.81
N ASP A 331 -16.91 -10.45 -29.49
CA ASP A 331 -17.74 -10.95 -30.58
C ASP A 331 -16.84 -11.66 -31.60
N ALA A 332 -16.81 -12.98 -31.51
CA ALA A 332 -16.21 -13.86 -32.48
C ALA A 332 -17.18 -13.97 -33.68
N SER A 333 -17.36 -12.88 -34.41
CA SER A 333 -18.02 -12.88 -35.72
C SER A 333 -17.07 -12.30 -36.77
N GLY A 334 -16.10 -13.13 -37.16
CA GLY A 334 -15.14 -12.79 -38.21
C GLY A 334 -14.08 -13.88 -38.41
N GLN A 335 -14.50 -15.12 -38.68
CA GLN A 335 -13.59 -16.13 -39.24
C GLN A 335 -13.27 -15.82 -40.71
N PRO A 336 -12.14 -16.33 -41.22
CA PRO A 336 -12.30 -17.52 -42.06
C PRO A 336 -11.36 -18.67 -41.68
N GLU A 337 -11.93 -19.87 -41.77
CA GLU A 337 -11.33 -21.18 -41.61
C GLU A 337 -10.05 -21.41 -42.42
N ARG A 338 -9.14 -22.24 -41.90
CA ARG A 338 -8.31 -23.15 -42.71
C ARG A 338 -8.10 -24.50 -42.00
N PRO A 339 -7.93 -25.59 -42.77
CA PRO A 339 -8.18 -26.97 -42.34
C PRO A 339 -6.96 -27.63 -41.68
N GLY A 340 -7.22 -28.68 -40.91
CA GLY A 340 -6.32 -29.21 -39.89
C GLY A 340 -5.29 -30.26 -40.30
N SER A 341 -4.48 -30.60 -39.30
CA SER A 341 -3.69 -31.81 -39.04
C SER A 341 -2.92 -31.52 -37.75
N GLY A 342 -2.77 -32.34 -36.70
CA GLY A 342 -3.04 -33.73 -36.42
C GLY A 342 -2.23 -34.05 -35.14
N SER A 343 -2.87 -34.72 -34.18
CA SER A 343 -2.32 -35.59 -33.11
C SER A 343 -1.07 -35.20 -32.30
N GLY A 344 -1.20 -35.23 -30.97
CA GLY A 344 -0.08 -35.49 -30.06
C GLY A 344 -0.39 -35.26 -28.58
N HIS A 345 -0.80 -36.31 -27.86
CA HIS A 345 -0.84 -36.36 -26.39
C HIS A 345 0.56 -36.09 -25.78
N THR A 346 0.62 -35.42 -24.62
CA THR A 346 1.07 -36.01 -23.33
C THR A 346 0.90 -35.02 -22.18
N ALA A 347 0.41 -35.55 -21.05
CA ALA A 347 0.34 -34.89 -19.75
C ALA A 347 1.72 -34.83 -19.09
N GLY A 348 1.98 -33.79 -18.31
CA GLY A 348 3.19 -33.64 -17.50
C GLY A 348 3.01 -32.62 -16.39
N THR A 349 2.62 -33.10 -15.21
CA THR A 349 2.63 -32.38 -13.94
C THR A 349 4.06 -31.98 -13.56
N GLY A 350 4.38 -30.69 -13.59
CA GLY A 350 5.67 -30.13 -13.19
C GLY A 350 5.58 -29.46 -11.81
N SER A 351 6.29 -30.03 -10.85
CA SER A 351 6.36 -29.62 -9.44
C SER A 351 7.27 -28.40 -9.24
N PHE A 352 6.88 -27.56 -8.29
CA PHE A 352 7.33 -26.20 -7.97
C PHE A 352 8.71 -26.10 -7.27
N LEU A 353 9.69 -26.94 -7.62
CA LEU A 353 10.95 -27.07 -6.86
C LEU A 353 12.27 -27.09 -7.68
N ASP A 354 12.26 -26.67 -8.95
CA ASP A 354 13.51 -26.62 -9.76
C ASP A 354 14.00 -25.19 -10.10
N GLU A 355 13.35 -24.13 -9.59
CA GLU A 355 13.74 -22.74 -9.89
C GLU A 355 14.36 -21.98 -8.70
N MET A 356 15.12 -22.68 -7.86
CA MET A 356 16.04 -22.05 -6.91
C MET A 356 17.35 -22.84 -6.88
N GLY A 357 18.29 -22.44 -7.75
CA GLY A 357 19.65 -22.96 -7.84
C GLY A 357 20.44 -22.81 -6.54
N LEU A 358 20.22 -23.73 -5.61
CA LEU A 358 21.07 -24.00 -4.46
C LEU A 358 21.83 -25.29 -4.75
N ALA A 359 23.04 -25.15 -5.29
CA ALA A 359 23.96 -26.26 -5.41
C ALA A 359 24.41 -26.69 -4.00
N SER A 360 23.99 -27.89 -3.61
CA SER A 360 24.46 -28.62 -2.45
C SER A 360 25.94 -28.98 -2.61
N SER A 361 26.83 -28.33 -1.87
CA SER A 361 28.21 -28.79 -1.71
C SER A 361 28.24 -29.97 -0.73
N GLN A 362 28.34 -31.19 -1.26
CA GLN A 362 28.64 -32.39 -0.48
C GLN A 362 30.11 -32.37 -0.03
N LEU A 363 30.32 -32.63 1.26
CA LEU A 363 31.60 -33.04 1.84
C LEU A 363 31.95 -34.45 1.38
N PRO A 364 33.21 -34.78 1.05
CA PRO A 364 33.64 -36.17 0.93
C PRO A 364 34.22 -36.66 2.26
N PHE A 365 33.63 -37.72 2.79
CA PHE A 365 34.30 -38.66 3.70
C PHE A 365 34.95 -39.76 2.85
N GLY A 366 36.19 -40.12 3.15
CA GLY A 366 36.82 -41.33 2.59
C GLY A 366 38.35 -41.43 2.75
N SER A 367 38.79 -41.86 3.93
CA SER A 367 39.87 -42.84 4.20
C SER A 367 41.17 -42.83 3.37
N GLN A 368 42.29 -42.45 4.01
CA GLN A 368 43.34 -43.36 4.51
C GLN A 368 44.12 -42.68 5.64
#